data_AF-A0A0H3HM81-F1
#
_entry.id   AF-A0A0H3HM81-F1
#
_cell.length_a   1.000
_cell.length_b   1.000
_cell.length_c   1.000
_cell.angle_alpha   90.00
_cell.angle_beta   90.00
_cell.angle_gamma   90.00
#
_symmetry.space_group_name_H-M   'P 1'
#
loop_
_entity.id
_entity.type
_entity.pdbx_description
1 polymer ?
#
loop_
_entity_poly.entity_id
_entity_poly.type
_entity_poly.pdbx_seq_one_letter_code
_entity_poly.pdbx_strand_id
1 'polypeptide(L)'
;MRRASVPTLLFAASACFFSLNAFSVRATFAAYALLALLALLRAPTLFARQQRLPAIVAYWLLSVSSAFLVSAFGDFYANFFVKFVLIQTYVALAFWLFASGVLAMRSLERTCETLIYVHAAFFIVQLGCYLAFGHFIDFDSYIRESDSEALYATKALSDSLISIRALGLYSEPSFYAMTVVPAGAILLLAKRRMTAATIVAFATALLSFSIAAILICALLGGVHFFAGRTSIRIKLVIAAVALAIAPAMYGVYDKRVNQSADYDALGSRTLVLRELRERDALADVFGSGLFWDERNNVGKTHLRGYQVRDSSFYVYLLFATGVAGATAFVGALFMLFRRRGRRSLLPYLLPLLLFKFHALYGMLWLTLLMFVVVAGHAERLPERREPPGTGTGRLSATGASGP
;
A
#
# COMPACT_ATOMS: atom_id res chain seq x y z
N MET A 1 7.42 -16.29 23.29
CA MET A 1 6.71 -16.06 22.01
C MET A 1 5.81 -17.26 21.71
N ARG A 2 4.46 -17.11 21.64
CA ARG A 2 3.58 -18.23 21.25
C ARG A 2 3.82 -18.57 19.77
N ARG A 3 4.17 -19.82 19.45
CA ARG A 3 4.42 -20.31 18.08
C ARG A 3 3.30 -19.89 17.13
N ALA A 4 3.65 -19.43 15.92
CA ALA A 4 2.68 -19.09 14.90
C ALA A 4 1.98 -20.36 14.41
N SER A 5 0.68 -20.29 14.14
CA SER A 5 -0.06 -21.44 13.61
C SER A 5 0.31 -21.67 12.14
N VAL A 6 0.25 -22.93 11.70
CA VAL A 6 0.52 -23.29 10.28
C VAL A 6 -0.29 -22.44 9.29
N PRO A 7 -1.60 -22.18 9.49
CA PRO A 7 -2.36 -21.28 8.63
C PRO A 7 -1.77 -19.88 8.50
N THR A 8 -1.24 -19.36 9.61
CA THR A 8 -0.67 -18.01 9.66
C THR A 8 0.66 -17.96 8.90
N LEU A 9 1.49 -19.01 9.04
CA LEU A 9 2.76 -19.10 8.32
C LEU A 9 2.56 -19.24 6.81
N LEU A 10 1.63 -20.10 6.38
CA LEU A 10 1.30 -20.28 4.96
C LEU A 10 0.77 -18.99 4.34
N PHE A 11 -0.16 -18.31 5.03
CA PHE A 11 -0.70 -17.04 4.53
C PHE A 11 0.35 -15.93 4.51
N ALA A 12 1.21 -15.84 5.53
CA ALA A 12 2.28 -14.83 5.57
C ALA A 12 3.29 -15.03 4.43
N ALA A 13 3.72 -16.28 4.19
CA ALA A 13 4.61 -16.62 3.08
C ALA A 13 3.94 -16.34 1.73
N SER A 14 2.68 -16.76 1.57
CA SER A 14 1.86 -16.49 0.39
C SER A 14 1.80 -14.99 0.08
N ALA A 15 1.51 -14.16 1.08
CA ALA A 15 1.43 -12.71 0.91
C ALA A 15 2.78 -12.07 0.56
N CYS A 16 3.90 -12.59 1.11
CA CYS A 16 5.25 -12.12 0.75
C CYS A 16 5.54 -12.39 -0.72
N PHE A 17 5.27 -13.60 -1.22
CA PHE A 17 5.43 -13.88 -2.64
C PHE A 17 4.43 -13.09 -3.52
N PHE A 18 3.19 -12.91 -3.06
CA PHE A 18 2.18 -12.13 -3.77
C PHE A 18 2.58 -10.65 -3.90
N SER A 19 3.35 -10.11 -2.93
CA SER A 19 3.88 -8.75 -3.02
C SER A 19 4.86 -8.52 -4.18
N LEU A 20 5.37 -9.60 -4.76
CA LEU A 20 6.28 -9.60 -5.90
C LEU A 20 5.58 -9.98 -7.22
N ASN A 21 4.26 -10.22 -7.22
CA ASN A 21 3.48 -10.68 -8.39
C ASN A 21 3.57 -9.76 -9.62
N ALA A 22 3.81 -8.47 -9.39
CA ALA A 22 4.00 -7.52 -10.48
C ALA A 22 5.22 -7.87 -11.36
N PHE A 23 6.27 -8.42 -10.73
CA PHE A 23 7.59 -8.58 -11.32
C PHE A 23 7.99 -10.05 -11.49
N SER A 24 7.39 -10.96 -10.70
CA SER A 24 7.74 -12.38 -10.73
C SER A 24 6.56 -13.34 -10.91
N VAL A 25 6.57 -14.08 -12.02
CA VAL A 25 5.72 -15.24 -12.31
C VAL A 25 6.03 -16.38 -11.33
N ARG A 26 7.30 -16.62 -10.98
CA ARG A 26 7.67 -17.65 -9.99
C ARG A 26 7.12 -17.33 -8.60
N ALA A 27 7.28 -16.08 -8.15
CA ALA A 27 6.68 -15.62 -6.91
C ALA A 27 5.16 -15.69 -6.98
N THR A 28 4.57 -15.34 -8.12
CA THR A 28 3.13 -15.53 -8.34
C THR A 28 2.73 -16.99 -8.13
N PHE A 29 3.38 -17.94 -8.79
CA PHE A 29 3.05 -19.35 -8.64
C PHE A 29 3.17 -19.82 -7.18
N ALA A 30 4.26 -19.45 -6.50
CA ALA A 30 4.47 -19.78 -5.09
C ALA A 30 3.38 -19.22 -4.18
N ALA A 31 2.96 -17.96 -4.40
CA ALA A 31 1.87 -17.34 -3.65
C ALA A 31 0.56 -18.12 -3.78
N TYR A 32 0.18 -18.48 -5.01
CA TYR A 32 -1.08 -19.17 -5.26
C TYR A 32 -1.03 -20.60 -4.76
N ALA A 33 0.10 -21.30 -4.93
CA ALA A 33 0.29 -22.65 -4.41
C ALA A 33 0.15 -22.69 -2.88
N LEU A 34 0.75 -21.73 -2.16
CA LEU A 34 0.65 -21.66 -0.71
C LEU A 34 -0.77 -21.32 -0.23
N LEU A 35 -1.45 -20.39 -0.90
CA LEU A 35 -2.84 -20.04 -0.56
C LEU A 35 -3.80 -21.20 -0.86
N ALA A 36 -3.61 -21.90 -1.98
CA ALA A 36 -4.40 -23.07 -2.36
C ALA A 36 -4.17 -24.22 -1.39
N LEU A 37 -2.91 -24.50 -1.03
CA LEU A 37 -2.57 -25.50 -0.01
C LEU A 37 -3.25 -25.17 1.32
N LEU A 38 -3.22 -23.91 1.76
CA LEU A 38 -3.93 -23.47 2.95
C LEU A 38 -5.45 -23.72 2.84
N ALA A 39 -6.07 -23.36 1.71
CA ALA A 39 -7.48 -23.58 1.48
C ALA A 39 -7.85 -25.07 1.50
N LEU A 40 -7.04 -25.93 0.88
CA LEU A 40 -7.22 -27.38 0.87
C LEU A 40 -7.11 -27.97 2.29
N LEU A 41 -6.07 -27.61 3.04
CA LEU A 41 -5.88 -28.06 4.43
C LEU A 41 -7.01 -27.61 5.37
N ARG A 42 -7.76 -26.56 4.99
CA ARG A 42 -8.85 -25.98 5.77
C ARG A 42 -10.20 -26.09 5.08
N ALA A 43 -10.30 -26.93 4.07
CA ALA A 43 -11.51 -27.18 3.30
C ALA A 43 -12.71 -27.55 4.20
N PRO A 44 -12.59 -28.46 5.20
CA PRO A 44 -13.73 -28.79 6.06
C PRO A 44 -14.31 -27.57 6.79
N THR A 45 -13.45 -26.66 7.26
CA THR A 45 -13.88 -25.42 7.94
C THR A 45 -14.51 -24.43 6.97
N LEU A 46 -13.99 -24.33 5.75
CA LEU A 46 -14.53 -23.46 4.70
C LEU A 46 -15.92 -23.94 4.25
N PHE A 47 -16.07 -25.25 3.99
CA PHE A 47 -17.34 -25.87 3.62
C PHE A 47 -18.40 -25.77 4.73
N ALA A 48 -18.00 -25.88 6.00
CA ALA A 48 -18.91 -25.69 7.13
C ALA A 48 -19.37 -24.21 7.32
N ARG A 49 -18.65 -23.23 6.75
CA ARG A 49 -18.89 -21.79 6.99
C ARG A 49 -19.06 -21.02 5.67
N GLN A 50 -20.03 -21.44 4.87
CA GLN A 50 -20.33 -20.86 3.56
C GLN A 50 -21.23 -19.62 3.56
N GLN A 51 -21.73 -19.17 4.72
CA GLN A 51 -22.69 -18.05 4.80
C GLN A 51 -22.26 -16.78 4.05
N ARG A 52 -20.95 -16.52 3.94
CA ARG A 52 -20.40 -15.35 3.25
C ARG A 52 -19.95 -15.62 1.81
N LEU A 53 -19.91 -16.88 1.38
CA LEU A 53 -19.42 -17.27 0.06
C LEU A 53 -20.21 -16.59 -1.09
N PRO A 54 -21.55 -16.50 -1.08
CA PRO A 54 -22.28 -15.82 -2.15
C PRO A 54 -21.88 -14.35 -2.31
N ALA A 55 -21.68 -13.62 -1.20
CA ALA A 55 -21.25 -12.23 -1.24
C ALA A 55 -19.82 -12.07 -1.78
N ILE A 56 -18.94 -13.04 -1.50
CA ILE A 56 -17.56 -13.05 -2.00
C ILE A 56 -17.52 -13.35 -3.50
N VAL A 57 -18.32 -14.32 -3.95
CA VAL A 57 -18.48 -14.63 -5.39
C VAL A 57 -19.11 -13.44 -6.12
N ALA A 58 -20.12 -12.79 -5.55
CA ALA A 58 -20.72 -11.59 -6.11
C ALA A 58 -19.70 -10.44 -6.23
N TYR A 59 -18.85 -10.23 -5.21
CA TYR A 59 -17.74 -9.26 -5.28
C TYR A 59 -16.77 -9.60 -6.41
N TRP A 60 -16.33 -10.86 -6.51
CA TRP A 60 -15.41 -11.31 -7.54
C TRP A 60 -15.99 -11.11 -8.93
N LEU A 61 -17.24 -11.56 -9.16
CA LEU A 61 -17.95 -11.39 -10.43
C LEU A 61 -18.10 -9.91 -10.78
N LEU A 62 -18.56 -9.08 -9.85
CA LEU A 62 -18.73 -7.66 -10.09
C LEU A 62 -17.40 -6.99 -10.42
N SER A 63 -16.34 -7.29 -9.67
CA SER A 63 -15.01 -6.72 -9.92
C SER A 63 -14.46 -7.11 -11.29
N VAL A 64 -14.59 -8.38 -11.68
CA VAL A 64 -14.10 -8.88 -12.98
C VAL A 64 -14.93 -8.32 -14.12
N SER A 65 -16.26 -8.39 -14.02
CA SER A 65 -17.17 -7.89 -15.06
C SER A 65 -17.07 -6.38 -15.24
N SER A 66 -17.00 -5.60 -14.16
CA SER A 66 -16.80 -4.15 -14.27
C SER A 66 -15.46 -3.80 -14.90
N ALA A 67 -14.38 -4.48 -14.52
CA ALA A 67 -13.06 -4.24 -15.12
C ALA A 67 -13.03 -4.62 -16.61
N PHE A 68 -13.70 -5.71 -16.99
CA PHE A 68 -13.88 -6.11 -18.38
C PHE A 68 -14.65 -5.06 -19.16
N LEU A 69 -15.83 -4.65 -18.68
CA LEU A 69 -16.68 -3.67 -19.36
C LEU A 69 -15.97 -2.32 -19.57
N VAL A 70 -15.27 -1.82 -18.54
CA VAL A 70 -14.50 -0.56 -18.65
C VAL A 70 -13.37 -0.68 -19.66
N SER A 71 -12.77 -1.87 -19.79
CA SER A 71 -11.63 -2.09 -20.70
C SER A 71 -12.04 -2.54 -22.10
N ALA A 72 -13.28 -3.00 -22.29
CA ALA A 72 -13.77 -3.48 -23.58
C ALA A 72 -13.84 -2.37 -24.65
N PHE A 73 -13.91 -1.11 -24.22
CA PHE A 73 -13.97 0.07 -25.09
C PHE A 73 -12.60 0.76 -25.26
N GLY A 74 -11.53 0.22 -24.69
CA GLY A 74 -10.19 0.80 -24.73
C GLY A 74 -9.12 -0.21 -25.15
N ASP A 75 -7.85 0.11 -24.86
CA ASP A 75 -6.74 -0.79 -25.16
C ASP A 75 -6.82 -2.04 -24.27
N PHE A 76 -6.98 -3.21 -24.88
CA PHE A 76 -7.25 -4.46 -24.19
C PHE A 76 -6.24 -5.56 -24.54
N TYR A 77 -5.36 -5.86 -23.59
CA TYR A 77 -4.44 -6.98 -23.66
C TYR A 77 -4.99 -8.12 -22.80
N ALA A 78 -5.44 -9.20 -23.47
CA ALA A 78 -6.09 -10.34 -22.80
C ALA A 78 -5.24 -10.95 -21.67
N ASN A 79 -3.91 -11.01 -21.84
CA ASN A 79 -3.00 -11.53 -20.82
C ASN A 79 -3.04 -10.71 -19.52
N PHE A 80 -3.24 -9.40 -19.60
CA PHE A 80 -3.39 -8.54 -18.42
C PHE A 80 -4.76 -8.69 -17.77
N PHE A 81 -5.81 -8.92 -18.56
CA PHE A 81 -7.10 -9.29 -17.99
C PHE A 81 -7.03 -10.62 -17.23
N VAL A 82 -6.39 -11.65 -17.79
CA VAL A 82 -6.15 -12.92 -17.09
C VAL A 82 -5.37 -12.70 -15.80
N LYS A 83 -4.30 -11.90 -15.83
CA LYS A 83 -3.54 -11.52 -14.63
C LYS A 83 -4.44 -10.84 -13.58
N PHE A 84 -5.32 -9.92 -14.00
CA PHE A 84 -6.26 -9.26 -13.11
C PHE A 84 -7.25 -10.24 -12.48
N VAL A 85 -7.84 -11.14 -13.28
CA VAL A 85 -8.74 -12.19 -12.78
C VAL A 85 -8.04 -13.03 -11.72
N LEU A 86 -6.80 -13.46 -11.98
CA LEU A 86 -6.00 -14.20 -10.99
C LEU A 86 -5.78 -13.39 -9.72
N ILE A 87 -5.44 -12.10 -9.81
CA ILE A 87 -5.26 -11.22 -8.64
C ILE A 87 -6.55 -11.15 -7.83
N GLN A 88 -7.70 -10.95 -8.47
CA GLN A 88 -8.99 -10.90 -7.78
C GLN A 88 -9.36 -12.24 -7.15
N THR A 89 -9.04 -13.35 -7.80
CA THR A 89 -9.24 -14.70 -7.24
C THR A 89 -8.42 -14.91 -5.97
N TYR A 90 -7.15 -14.50 -5.97
CA TYR A 90 -6.30 -14.54 -4.78
C TYR A 90 -6.91 -13.72 -3.63
N VAL A 91 -7.33 -12.49 -3.92
CA VAL A 91 -7.91 -11.56 -2.93
C VAL A 91 -9.23 -12.08 -2.38
N ALA A 92 -10.11 -12.60 -3.24
CA ALA A 92 -11.39 -13.18 -2.85
C ALA A 92 -11.21 -14.42 -1.97
N LEU A 93 -10.28 -15.32 -2.34
CA LEU A 93 -9.96 -16.52 -1.56
C LEU A 93 -9.34 -16.14 -0.19
N ALA A 94 -8.39 -15.20 -0.17
CA ALA A 94 -7.81 -14.69 1.06
C ALA A 94 -8.88 -14.07 1.97
N PHE A 95 -9.78 -13.26 1.40
CA PHE A 95 -10.90 -12.69 2.15
C PHE A 95 -11.84 -13.77 2.70
N TRP A 96 -12.11 -14.83 1.93
CA TRP A 96 -12.93 -15.96 2.38
C TRP A 96 -12.29 -16.68 3.59
N LEU A 97 -10.98 -16.91 3.56
CA LEU A 97 -10.25 -17.50 4.69
C LEU A 97 -10.38 -16.66 5.98
N PHE A 98 -10.34 -15.32 5.88
CA PHE A 98 -10.63 -14.44 7.02
C PHE A 98 -12.11 -14.46 7.42
N ALA A 99 -13.01 -14.41 6.45
CA ALA A 99 -14.45 -14.35 6.66
C ALA A 99 -15.01 -15.62 7.34
N SER A 100 -14.47 -16.79 7.01
CA SER A 100 -14.81 -18.08 7.62
C SER A 100 -14.05 -18.33 8.95
N GLY A 101 -13.15 -17.43 9.35
CA GLY A 101 -12.39 -17.53 10.59
C GLY A 101 -11.26 -18.56 10.58
N VAL A 102 -10.82 -19.01 9.39
CA VAL A 102 -9.61 -19.82 9.23
C VAL A 102 -8.37 -18.97 9.55
N LEU A 103 -8.40 -17.71 9.13
CA LEU A 103 -7.41 -16.69 9.50
C LEU A 103 -8.02 -15.71 10.50
N ALA A 104 -7.21 -15.26 11.46
CA ALA A 104 -7.62 -14.33 12.50
C ALA A 104 -6.85 -13.01 12.37
N MET A 105 -7.24 -11.99 13.14
CA MET A 105 -6.53 -10.69 13.18
C MET A 105 -5.03 -10.87 13.46
N ARG A 106 -4.67 -11.81 14.34
CA ARG A 106 -3.27 -12.16 14.61
C ARG A 106 -2.52 -12.69 13.39
N SER A 107 -3.22 -13.37 12.47
CA SER A 107 -2.63 -13.82 11.20
C SER A 107 -2.30 -12.63 10.30
N LEU A 108 -3.18 -11.62 10.25
CA LEU A 108 -2.92 -10.37 9.52
C LEU A 108 -1.73 -9.62 10.11
N GLU A 109 -1.70 -9.44 11.43
CA GLU A 109 -0.57 -8.77 12.11
C GLU A 109 0.76 -9.46 11.80
N ARG A 110 0.79 -10.80 11.88
CA ARG A 110 1.99 -11.57 11.59
C ARG A 110 2.40 -11.48 10.13
N THR A 111 1.43 -11.43 9.22
CA THR A 111 1.65 -11.23 7.78
C THR A 111 2.32 -9.89 7.52
N CYS A 112 1.81 -8.81 8.12
CA CYS A 112 2.43 -7.49 8.01
C CYS A 112 3.84 -7.45 8.59
N GLU A 113 4.07 -8.06 9.77
CA GLU A 113 5.42 -8.20 10.35
C GLU A 113 6.35 -8.94 9.37
N THR A 114 5.88 -10.02 8.75
CA THR A 114 6.68 -10.85 7.85
C THR A 114 7.03 -10.09 6.57
N LEU A 115 6.04 -9.42 5.96
CA LEU A 115 6.25 -8.54 4.80
C LEU A 115 7.33 -7.49 5.11
N ILE A 116 7.23 -6.80 6.24
CA ILE A 116 8.18 -5.75 6.61
C ILE A 116 9.56 -6.35 6.82
N TYR A 117 9.70 -7.36 7.67
CA TYR A 117 11.02 -7.87 8.06
C TYR A 117 11.74 -8.58 6.92
N VAL A 118 11.03 -9.34 6.08
CA VAL A 118 11.65 -10.01 4.92
C VAL A 118 12.16 -8.97 3.94
N HIS A 119 11.32 -8.04 3.51
CA HIS A 119 11.73 -7.02 2.53
C HIS A 119 12.79 -6.08 3.09
N ALA A 120 12.65 -5.66 4.35
CA ALA A 120 13.65 -4.83 5.01
C ALA A 120 15.00 -5.55 5.19
N ALA A 121 15.02 -6.86 5.39
CA ALA A 121 16.27 -7.61 5.47
C ALA A 121 17.06 -7.52 4.17
N PHE A 122 16.42 -7.76 3.01
CA PHE A 122 17.08 -7.60 1.71
C PHE A 122 17.54 -6.16 1.48
N PHE A 123 16.71 -5.17 1.84
CA PHE A 123 17.08 -3.76 1.76
C PHE A 123 18.33 -3.44 2.60
N ILE A 124 18.35 -3.86 3.87
CA ILE A 124 19.45 -3.57 4.80
C ILE A 124 20.73 -4.31 4.39
N VAL A 125 20.63 -5.56 3.95
CA VAL A 125 21.78 -6.32 3.45
C VAL A 125 22.35 -5.63 2.21
N GLN A 126 21.50 -5.23 1.25
CA GLN A 126 21.94 -4.52 0.06
C GLN A 126 22.65 -3.20 0.40
N LEU A 127 22.05 -2.39 1.28
CA LEU A 127 22.64 -1.12 1.72
C LEU A 127 23.95 -1.33 2.47
N GLY A 128 23.99 -2.30 3.40
CA GLY A 128 25.18 -2.62 4.20
C GLY A 128 26.34 -3.13 3.34
N CYS A 129 26.08 -4.04 2.40
CA CYS A 129 27.08 -4.52 1.46
C CYS A 129 27.66 -3.39 0.61
N TYR A 130 26.80 -2.47 0.13
CA TYR A 130 27.29 -1.33 -0.63
C TYR A 130 28.13 -0.38 0.22
N LEU A 131 27.70 -0.05 1.43
CA LEU A 131 28.46 0.84 2.33
C LEU A 131 29.80 0.22 2.78
N ALA A 132 29.85 -1.11 2.95
CA ALA A 132 31.06 -1.81 3.39
C ALA A 132 32.06 -2.09 2.26
N PHE A 133 31.57 -2.43 1.07
CA PHE A 133 32.42 -2.96 -0.02
C PHE A 133 32.32 -2.16 -1.33
N GLY A 134 31.40 -1.19 -1.44
CA GLY A 134 31.12 -0.48 -2.70
C GLY A 134 30.37 -1.30 -3.74
N HIS A 135 29.95 -2.52 -3.41
CA HIS A 135 29.29 -3.44 -4.34
C HIS A 135 27.77 -3.41 -4.18
N PHE A 136 27.06 -3.06 -5.27
CA PHE A 136 25.60 -3.13 -5.32
C PHE A 136 25.16 -4.55 -5.69
N ILE A 137 24.39 -5.18 -4.81
CA ILE A 137 23.79 -6.50 -5.06
C ILE A 137 22.40 -6.29 -5.64
N ASP A 138 22.20 -6.67 -6.88
CA ASP A 138 20.88 -6.61 -7.52
C ASP A 138 20.05 -7.85 -7.20
N PHE A 139 19.33 -7.84 -6.06
CA PHE A 139 18.45 -8.94 -5.70
C PHE A 139 17.23 -9.09 -6.63
N ASP A 140 16.80 -8.02 -7.33
CA ASP A 140 15.66 -8.07 -8.26
C ASP A 140 15.95 -9.02 -9.42
N SER A 141 17.19 -9.00 -9.92
CA SER A 141 17.66 -9.86 -11.04
C SER A 141 17.45 -11.36 -10.80
N TYR A 142 17.48 -11.84 -9.55
CA TYR A 142 17.28 -13.25 -9.22
C TYR A 142 15.81 -13.65 -9.16
N ILE A 143 14.91 -12.69 -9.02
CA ILE A 143 13.48 -12.91 -8.79
C ILE A 143 12.71 -12.69 -10.08
N ARG A 144 13.02 -11.61 -10.79
CA ARG A 144 12.31 -11.17 -11.98
C ARG A 144 12.50 -12.11 -13.16
N GLU A 145 11.51 -12.21 -14.05
CA GLU A 145 11.65 -12.94 -15.31
C GLU A 145 11.88 -12.03 -16.53
N SER A 146 11.61 -10.73 -16.41
CA SER A 146 11.92 -9.74 -17.44
C SER A 146 13.10 -8.88 -17.02
N ASP A 147 14.07 -8.68 -17.89
CA ASP A 147 15.17 -7.75 -17.63
C ASP A 147 14.65 -6.35 -17.33
N SER A 148 15.24 -5.72 -16.31
CA SER A 148 14.97 -4.35 -15.91
C SER A 148 16.21 -3.77 -15.27
N GLU A 149 16.49 -2.51 -15.56
CA GLU A 149 17.56 -1.80 -14.89
C GLU A 149 17.17 -1.51 -13.43
N ALA A 150 18.10 -1.78 -12.51
CA ALA A 150 17.96 -1.42 -11.10
C ALA A 150 18.20 0.08 -10.92
N LEU A 151 17.18 0.84 -10.52
CA LEU A 151 17.26 2.31 -10.36
C LEU A 151 17.86 2.72 -9.00
N TYR A 152 19.04 2.17 -8.69
CA TYR A 152 19.75 2.39 -7.43
C TYR A 152 20.61 3.66 -7.44
N ALA A 153 21.21 3.99 -8.58
CA ALA A 153 22.04 5.19 -8.74
C ALA A 153 21.15 6.42 -8.98
N THR A 154 21.52 7.55 -8.37
CA THR A 154 20.86 8.84 -8.62
C THR A 154 21.87 9.97 -8.47
N LYS A 155 21.78 10.97 -9.34
CA LYS A 155 22.61 12.17 -9.21
C LYS A 155 22.24 12.98 -7.97
N ALA A 156 21.04 12.78 -7.42
CA ALA A 156 20.61 13.47 -6.21
C ALA A 156 21.39 13.05 -4.95
N LEU A 157 22.04 11.89 -4.97
CA LEU A 157 22.81 11.35 -3.85
C LEU A 157 24.32 11.36 -4.10
N SER A 158 24.81 11.97 -5.18
CA SER A 158 26.25 11.95 -5.53
C SER A 158 27.17 12.44 -4.41
N ASP A 159 26.71 13.43 -3.64
CA ASP A 159 27.48 14.08 -2.57
C ASP A 159 27.01 13.64 -1.17
N SER A 160 26.15 12.62 -1.10
CA SER A 160 25.57 12.10 0.14
C SER A 160 26.42 10.94 0.68
N LEU A 161 26.46 10.82 2.02
CA LEU A 161 27.09 9.68 2.70
C LEU A 161 26.46 8.34 2.29
N ILE A 162 25.16 8.35 1.99
CA ILE A 162 24.49 7.25 1.31
C ILE A 162 24.30 7.67 -0.15
N SER A 163 25.14 7.14 -1.04
CA SER A 163 25.18 7.48 -2.46
C SER A 163 24.27 6.60 -3.34
N ILE A 164 23.56 5.64 -2.75
CA ILE A 164 22.64 4.75 -3.44
C ILE A 164 21.24 4.79 -2.85
N ARG A 165 20.27 4.37 -3.66
CA ARG A 165 18.91 4.08 -3.24
C ARG A 165 18.77 2.57 -3.15
N ALA A 166 18.81 2.02 -1.94
CA ALA A 166 18.56 0.60 -1.75
C ALA A 166 17.12 0.24 -2.17
N LEU A 167 16.99 -0.93 -2.79
CA LEU A 167 15.78 -1.40 -3.48
C LEU A 167 15.19 -2.66 -2.82
N GLY A 168 15.99 -3.40 -2.06
CA GLY A 168 15.63 -4.74 -1.59
C GLY A 168 15.41 -5.67 -2.79
N LEU A 169 14.22 -6.28 -2.86
CA LEU A 169 13.82 -7.25 -3.89
C LEU A 169 13.17 -6.63 -5.13
N TYR A 170 13.32 -5.33 -5.36
CA TYR A 170 12.62 -4.59 -6.40
C TYR A 170 13.60 -3.84 -7.30
N SER A 171 13.18 -3.47 -8.51
CA SER A 171 13.98 -2.59 -9.39
C SER A 171 13.89 -1.11 -9.04
N GLU A 172 12.95 -0.71 -8.18
CA GLU A 172 12.77 0.68 -7.78
C GLU A 172 12.48 0.86 -6.28
N PRO A 173 13.01 1.93 -5.67
CA PRO A 173 12.74 2.24 -4.25
C PRO A 173 11.27 2.50 -3.94
N SER A 174 10.52 2.98 -4.94
CA SER A 174 9.09 3.23 -4.82
C SER A 174 8.30 1.94 -4.64
N PHE A 175 8.63 0.86 -5.36
CA PHE A 175 7.99 -0.46 -5.23
C PHE A 175 8.29 -1.12 -3.88
N TYR A 176 9.51 -0.94 -3.37
CA TYR A 176 9.85 -1.33 -2.01
C TYR A 176 8.93 -0.63 -0.99
N ALA A 177 8.85 0.70 -1.04
CA ALA A 177 8.02 1.49 -0.14
C ALA A 177 6.53 1.15 -0.25
N MET A 178 6.04 0.89 -1.46
CA MET A 178 4.67 0.42 -1.73
C MET A 178 4.31 -0.89 -1.04
N THR A 179 5.31 -1.67 -0.62
CA THR A 179 5.10 -2.93 0.07
C THR A 179 5.15 -2.78 1.58
N VAL A 180 6.19 -2.11 2.11
CA VAL A 180 6.40 -2.02 3.56
C VAL A 180 5.53 -0.95 4.22
N VAL A 181 5.25 0.18 3.56
CA VAL A 181 4.51 1.30 4.16
C VAL A 181 3.04 0.94 4.42
N PRO A 182 2.29 0.31 3.50
CA PRO A 182 0.93 -0.16 3.82
C PRO A 182 0.90 -1.16 4.97
N ALA A 183 1.83 -2.12 5.01
CA ALA A 183 1.93 -3.08 6.11
C ALA A 183 2.22 -2.39 7.46
N GLY A 184 3.10 -1.38 7.46
CA GLY A 184 3.41 -0.55 8.63
C GLY A 184 2.19 0.22 9.15
N ALA A 185 1.44 0.86 8.23
CA ALA A 185 0.19 1.56 8.56
C ALA A 185 -0.88 0.61 9.13
N ILE A 186 -1.05 -0.58 8.53
CA ILE A 186 -1.96 -1.61 9.05
C ILE A 186 -1.56 -2.05 10.45
N LEU A 187 -0.28 -2.30 10.73
CA LEU A 187 0.19 -2.65 12.08
C LEU A 187 -0.07 -1.54 13.09
N LEU A 188 0.16 -0.29 12.70
CA LEU A 188 -0.13 0.87 13.55
C LEU A 188 -1.61 0.93 13.93
N LEU A 189 -2.51 0.70 12.96
CA LEU A 189 -3.95 0.67 13.17
C LEU A 189 -4.41 -0.55 14.00
N ALA A 190 -3.88 -1.73 13.69
CA ALA A 190 -4.19 -2.99 14.36
C ALA A 190 -3.74 -3.01 15.82
N LYS A 191 -2.49 -2.63 16.08
CA LYS A 191 -1.88 -2.66 17.41
C LYS A 191 -2.12 -1.39 18.22
N ARG A 192 -2.56 -0.30 17.57
CA ARG A 192 -2.75 1.04 18.17
C ARG A 192 -1.51 1.58 18.88
N ARG A 193 -0.32 1.13 18.46
CA ARG A 193 0.98 1.56 18.98
C ARG A 193 2.04 1.39 17.91
N MET A 194 3.11 2.17 18.01
CA MET A 194 4.30 1.94 17.20
C MET A 194 5.01 0.68 17.68
N THR A 195 5.18 -0.28 16.78
CA THR A 195 5.96 -1.51 17.02
C THR A 195 7.33 -1.39 16.34
N ALA A 196 8.28 -2.26 16.69
CA ALA A 196 9.56 -2.33 15.99
C ALA A 196 9.37 -2.53 14.47
N ALA A 197 8.45 -3.40 14.06
CA ALA A 197 8.10 -3.58 12.65
C ALA A 197 7.59 -2.29 12.01
N THR A 198 6.68 -1.57 12.68
CA THR A 198 6.19 -0.27 12.20
C THR A 198 7.34 0.72 12.00
N ILE A 199 8.27 0.80 12.94
CA ILE A 199 9.45 1.68 12.86
C ILE A 199 10.34 1.29 11.68
N VAL A 200 10.65 -0.01 11.54
CA VAL A 200 11.46 -0.53 10.42
C VAL A 200 10.82 -0.21 9.08
N ALA A 201 9.50 -0.38 8.94
CA ALA A 201 8.78 -0.09 7.70
C ALA A 201 8.94 1.38 7.27
N PHE A 202 8.68 2.33 8.17
CA PHE A 202 8.79 3.76 7.86
C PHE A 202 10.24 4.21 7.70
N ALA A 203 11.15 3.73 8.55
CA ALA A 203 12.57 4.11 8.50
C ALA A 203 13.21 3.66 7.18
N THR A 204 13.05 2.39 6.79
CA THR A 204 13.60 1.88 5.53
C THR A 204 12.92 2.50 4.31
N ALA A 205 11.63 2.80 4.36
CA ALA A 205 10.96 3.51 3.29
C ALA A 205 11.51 4.93 3.08
N LEU A 206 11.85 5.66 4.16
CA LEU A 206 12.50 6.97 4.07
C LEU A 206 13.95 6.86 3.59
N LEU A 207 14.70 5.87 4.09
CA LEU A 207 16.07 5.56 3.64
C LEU A 207 16.15 5.10 2.17
N SER A 208 15.01 4.71 1.57
CA SER A 208 14.94 4.41 0.13
C SER A 208 15.06 5.67 -0.75
N PHE A 209 14.97 6.87 -0.15
CA PHE A 209 15.01 8.17 -0.83
C PHE A 209 14.03 8.27 -2.02
N SER A 210 12.92 7.55 -1.95
CA SER A 210 11.81 7.65 -2.89
C SER A 210 10.97 8.90 -2.57
N ILE A 211 10.79 9.80 -3.54
CA ILE A 211 9.94 11.00 -3.37
C ILE A 211 8.52 10.63 -2.94
N ALA A 212 7.94 9.59 -3.55
CA ALA A 212 6.63 9.09 -3.15
C ALA A 212 6.61 8.58 -1.70
N ALA A 213 7.66 7.87 -1.26
CA ALA A 213 7.74 7.40 0.12
C ALA A 213 7.85 8.57 1.10
N ILE A 214 8.71 9.55 0.82
CA ILE A 214 8.88 10.76 1.66
C ILE A 214 7.54 11.46 1.85
N LEU A 215 6.83 11.77 0.76
CA LEU A 215 5.54 12.46 0.81
C LEU A 215 4.46 11.65 1.54
N ILE A 216 4.33 10.36 1.24
CA ILE A 216 3.29 9.50 1.82
C ILE A 216 3.57 9.24 3.31
N CYS A 217 4.82 9.01 3.69
CA CYS A 217 5.20 8.88 5.10
C CYS A 217 4.95 10.19 5.87
N ALA A 218 5.23 11.36 5.28
CA ALA A 218 4.93 12.65 5.89
C ALA A 218 3.41 12.85 6.10
N LEU A 219 2.60 12.54 5.08
CA LEU A 219 1.14 12.61 5.18
C LEU A 219 0.59 11.65 6.24
N LEU A 220 1.07 10.41 6.29
CA LEU A 220 0.68 9.44 7.31
C LEU A 220 1.12 9.86 8.71
N GLY A 221 2.31 10.46 8.83
CA GLY A 221 2.80 11.07 10.06
C GLY A 221 1.89 12.19 10.53
N GLY A 222 1.49 13.09 9.63
CA GLY A 222 0.52 14.15 9.89
C GLY A 222 -0.84 13.61 10.33
N VAL A 223 -1.39 12.64 9.59
CA VAL A 223 -2.65 11.96 9.96
C VAL A 223 -2.55 11.36 11.36
N HIS A 224 -1.43 10.70 11.69
CA HIS A 224 -1.23 10.10 13.00
C HIS A 224 -1.03 11.14 14.12
N PHE A 225 -0.41 12.28 13.80
CA PHE A 225 -0.21 13.41 14.72
C PHE A 225 -1.54 14.10 15.08
N PHE A 226 -2.41 14.31 14.09
CA PHE A 226 -3.71 14.94 14.26
C PHE A 226 -4.81 13.98 14.71
N ALA A 227 -4.63 12.67 14.55
CA ALA A 227 -5.51 11.69 15.16
C ALA A 227 -5.47 11.87 16.69
N GLY A 228 -6.57 12.32 17.30
CA GLY A 228 -6.69 12.66 18.73
C GLY A 228 -6.46 11.52 19.73
N ARG A 229 -5.94 10.37 19.28
CA ARG A 229 -5.64 9.17 20.09
C ARG A 229 -4.16 9.06 20.46
N THR A 230 -3.31 9.94 19.95
CA THR A 230 -1.86 9.87 20.10
C THR A 230 -1.41 10.68 21.32
N SER A 231 -0.62 10.07 22.21
CA SER A 231 -0.08 10.78 23.38
C SER A 231 0.82 11.95 22.97
N ILE A 232 0.85 13.01 23.77
CA ILE A 232 1.69 14.19 23.52
C ILE A 232 3.17 13.83 23.35
N ARG A 233 3.66 12.83 24.11
CA ARG A 233 5.03 12.33 24.01
C ARG A 233 5.34 11.80 22.60
N ILE A 234 4.44 10.97 22.05
CA ILE A 234 4.61 10.42 20.69
C ILE A 234 4.56 11.54 19.66
N LYS A 235 3.67 12.54 19.83
CA LYS A 235 3.61 13.71 18.95
C LYS A 235 4.92 14.49 18.93
N LEU A 236 5.52 14.72 20.10
CA LEU A 236 6.82 15.37 20.22
C LEU A 236 7.94 14.57 19.55
N VAL A 237 7.95 13.23 19.71
CA VAL A 237 8.92 12.36 19.00
C VAL A 237 8.74 12.46 17.49
N ILE A 238 7.51 12.41 16.97
CA ILE A 238 7.24 12.55 15.54
C ILE A 238 7.76 13.90 15.02
N ALA A 239 7.48 14.99 15.74
CA ALA A 239 7.94 16.32 15.37
C ALA A 239 9.48 16.43 15.39
N ALA A 240 10.12 15.92 16.45
CA ALA A 240 11.58 15.93 16.56
C ALA A 240 12.25 15.12 15.45
N VAL A 241 11.75 13.92 15.15
CA VAL A 241 12.27 13.08 14.05
C VAL A 241 12.05 13.76 12.71
N ALA A 242 10.86 14.32 12.46
CA ALA A 242 10.57 15.03 11.22
C ALA A 242 11.51 16.22 11.00
N LEU A 243 11.74 17.02 12.04
CA LEU A 243 12.68 18.14 11.99
C LEU A 243 14.13 17.68 11.75
N ALA A 244 14.56 16.59 12.40
CA ALA A 244 15.91 16.06 12.25
C ALA A 244 16.20 15.55 10.83
N ILE A 245 15.23 14.92 10.17
CA ILE A 245 15.41 14.36 8.81
C ILE A 245 15.04 15.34 7.69
N ALA A 246 14.27 16.40 7.99
CA ALA A 246 13.75 17.33 6.99
C ALA A 246 14.84 17.91 6.06
N PRO A 247 16.02 18.36 6.55
CA PRO A 247 17.06 18.88 5.66
C PRO A 247 17.53 17.86 4.62
N ALA A 248 17.79 16.62 5.05
CA ALA A 248 18.24 15.55 4.16
C ALA A 248 17.15 15.16 3.15
N MET A 249 15.90 15.02 3.61
CA MET A 249 14.77 14.67 2.74
C MET A 249 14.46 15.80 1.74
N TYR A 250 14.54 17.06 2.18
CA TYR A 250 14.35 18.22 1.31
C TYR A 250 15.46 18.35 0.27
N GLY A 251 16.72 18.12 0.64
CA GLY A 251 17.83 18.13 -0.32
C GLY A 251 17.64 17.12 -1.46
N VAL A 252 17.17 15.91 -1.13
CA VAL A 252 16.82 14.90 -2.14
C VAL A 252 15.62 15.35 -2.98
N TYR A 253 14.59 15.91 -2.34
CA TYR A 253 13.42 16.44 -3.05
C TYR A 253 13.80 17.52 -4.05
N ASP A 254 14.57 18.52 -3.61
CA ASP A 254 14.98 19.67 -4.42
C ASP A 254 15.79 19.21 -5.64
N LYS A 255 16.81 18.38 -5.42
CA LYS A 255 17.63 17.84 -6.52
C LYS A 255 16.80 17.03 -7.53
N ARG A 256 15.88 16.18 -7.06
CA ARG A 256 15.12 15.28 -7.96
C ARG A 256 13.93 15.94 -8.64
N VAL A 257 13.25 16.87 -7.97
CA VAL A 257 12.00 17.46 -8.44
C VAL A 257 12.24 18.85 -9.06
N ASN A 258 12.96 19.73 -8.38
CA ASN A 258 13.15 21.10 -8.84
C ASN A 258 14.33 21.20 -9.83
N GLN A 259 15.42 20.49 -9.55
CA GLN A 259 16.63 20.53 -10.39
C GLN A 259 16.66 19.41 -11.45
N SER A 260 15.67 18.52 -11.47
CA SER A 260 15.54 17.42 -12.45
C SER A 260 16.81 16.57 -12.60
N ALA A 261 17.51 16.29 -11.49
CA ALA A 261 18.83 15.65 -11.51
C ALA A 261 18.87 14.28 -12.22
N ASP A 262 17.78 13.51 -12.15
CA ASP A 262 17.68 12.22 -12.85
C ASP A 262 16.91 12.34 -14.17
N TYR A 263 15.74 13.00 -14.14
CA TYR A 263 14.85 13.22 -15.29
C TYR A 263 13.86 14.36 -14.98
N ASP A 264 13.21 14.90 -16.01
CA ASP A 264 12.14 15.90 -15.85
C ASP A 264 10.85 15.24 -15.32
N ALA A 265 10.77 15.20 -13.99
CA ALA A 265 9.65 14.66 -13.24
C ALA A 265 8.34 15.44 -13.48
N LEU A 266 8.41 16.76 -13.62
CA LEU A 266 7.23 17.62 -13.76
C LEU A 266 6.70 17.56 -15.18
N GLY A 267 7.56 17.72 -16.19
CA GLY A 267 7.20 17.62 -17.60
C GLY A 267 6.66 16.25 -17.98
N SER A 268 7.19 15.16 -17.44
CA SER A 268 6.62 13.83 -17.66
C SER A 268 5.17 13.70 -17.17
N ARG A 269 4.77 14.48 -16.15
CA ARG A 269 3.43 14.43 -15.55
C ARG A 269 2.47 15.42 -16.21
N THR A 270 2.96 16.52 -16.77
CA THR A 270 2.14 17.43 -17.58
C THR A 270 1.63 16.77 -18.86
N LEU A 271 2.34 15.77 -19.40
CA LEU A 271 1.86 14.96 -20.53
C LEU A 271 0.57 14.21 -20.19
N VAL A 272 0.43 13.69 -18.97
CA VAL A 272 -0.81 13.03 -18.52
C VAL A 272 -1.96 14.03 -18.42
N LEU A 273 -1.69 15.25 -17.94
CA LEU A 273 -2.69 16.32 -17.89
C LEU A 273 -3.11 16.79 -19.29
N ARG A 274 -2.15 16.88 -20.22
CA ARG A 274 -2.42 17.20 -21.62
C ARG A 274 -3.31 16.14 -22.25
N GLU A 275 -2.99 14.87 -22.04
CA GLU A 275 -3.84 13.77 -22.51
C GLU A 275 -5.25 13.88 -21.95
N LEU A 276 -5.42 14.10 -20.64
CA LEU A 276 -6.73 14.28 -20.02
C LEU A 276 -7.52 15.46 -20.60
N ARG A 277 -6.84 16.49 -21.12
CA ARG A 277 -7.48 17.65 -21.75
C ARG A 277 -7.92 17.39 -23.20
N GLU A 278 -7.22 16.51 -23.92
CA GLU A 278 -7.44 16.27 -25.36
C GLU A 278 -8.41 15.10 -25.64
N ARG A 279 -8.87 14.38 -24.61
CA ARG A 279 -9.79 13.23 -24.75
C ARG A 279 -11.15 13.64 -25.29
N ASP A 280 -11.83 12.68 -25.90
CA ASP A 280 -13.24 12.85 -26.25
C ASP A 280 -14.12 12.59 -25.03
N ALA A 281 -15.34 13.14 -25.05
CA ALA A 281 -16.32 12.99 -23.97
C ALA A 281 -16.55 11.52 -23.53
N LEU A 282 -16.48 10.57 -24.47
CA LEU A 282 -16.63 9.14 -24.14
C LEU A 282 -15.44 8.63 -23.31
N ALA A 283 -14.21 8.99 -23.69
CA ALA A 283 -12.99 8.64 -22.96
C ALA A 283 -12.86 9.41 -21.64
N ASP A 284 -13.48 10.58 -21.50
CA ASP A 284 -13.59 11.27 -20.20
C ASP A 284 -14.51 10.53 -19.23
N VAL A 285 -15.62 9.98 -19.72
CA VAL A 285 -16.57 9.25 -18.88
C VAL A 285 -16.06 7.86 -18.53
N PHE A 286 -15.56 7.10 -19.50
CA PHE A 286 -15.23 5.67 -19.36
C PHE A 286 -13.73 5.36 -19.32
N GLY A 287 -12.87 6.33 -19.63
CA GLY A 287 -11.41 6.15 -19.61
C GLY A 287 -10.86 5.41 -20.83
N SER A 288 -9.59 5.03 -20.73
CA SER A 288 -8.82 4.35 -21.80
C SER A 288 -8.77 2.82 -21.65
N GLY A 289 -9.50 2.24 -20.71
CA GLY A 289 -9.44 0.82 -20.31
C GLY A 289 -8.40 0.57 -19.22
N LEU A 290 -8.34 -0.63 -18.62
CA LEU A 290 -7.43 -1.00 -17.50
C LEU A 290 -6.22 -1.84 -17.90
N PHE A 291 -6.28 -2.47 -19.08
CA PHE A 291 -5.42 -3.59 -19.46
C PHE A 291 -4.55 -3.27 -20.65
N TRP A 292 -3.91 -2.10 -20.63
CA TRP A 292 -2.98 -1.66 -21.67
C TRP A 292 -1.52 -2.01 -21.33
N ASP A 293 -0.67 -2.12 -22.35
CA ASP A 293 0.78 -2.31 -22.18
C ASP A 293 1.49 -0.99 -21.97
N GLU A 294 2.19 -0.87 -20.83
CA GLU A 294 2.92 0.33 -20.43
C GLU A 294 4.10 0.68 -21.35
N ARG A 295 4.58 -0.28 -22.15
CA ARG A 295 5.66 -0.09 -23.12
C ARG A 295 5.18 0.63 -24.38
N ASN A 296 3.90 0.51 -24.69
CA ASN A 296 3.29 1.06 -25.88
C ASN A 296 2.76 2.48 -25.63
N ASN A 297 2.47 3.16 -26.74
CA ASN A 297 1.78 4.45 -26.69
C ASN A 297 0.31 4.20 -26.35
N VAL A 298 -0.26 5.06 -25.52
CA VAL A 298 -1.63 4.94 -25.00
C VAL A 298 -2.31 6.29 -25.12
N GLY A 299 -3.63 6.27 -25.33
CA GLY A 299 -4.42 7.49 -25.43
C GLY A 299 -4.18 8.25 -26.74
N LYS A 300 -4.74 9.46 -26.82
CA LYS A 300 -4.78 10.27 -28.03
C LYS A 300 -3.49 11.03 -28.34
N THR A 301 -2.82 11.53 -27.31
CA THR A 301 -1.53 12.22 -27.42
C THR A 301 -0.37 11.25 -27.66
N HIS A 302 -0.66 9.94 -27.74
CA HIS A 302 0.33 8.87 -27.84
C HIS A 302 1.41 8.95 -26.75
N LEU A 303 1.01 9.32 -25.53
CA LEU A 303 1.91 9.28 -24.38
C LEU A 303 2.35 7.85 -24.10
N ARG A 304 3.51 7.69 -23.45
CA ARG A 304 3.98 6.36 -23.06
C ARG A 304 3.23 5.89 -21.83
N GLY A 305 2.79 4.63 -21.80
CA GLY A 305 2.01 4.10 -20.69
C GLY A 305 2.73 4.16 -19.32
N TYR A 306 4.06 4.11 -19.29
CA TYR A 306 4.84 4.30 -18.05
C TYR A 306 4.63 5.69 -17.41
N GLN A 307 4.29 6.73 -18.18
CA GLN A 307 4.05 8.08 -17.67
C GLN A 307 2.77 8.13 -16.82
N VAL A 308 1.75 7.35 -17.21
CA VAL A 308 0.54 7.14 -16.40
C VAL A 308 0.87 6.32 -15.17
N ARG A 309 1.62 5.23 -15.34
CA ARG A 309 2.04 4.37 -14.22
C ARG A 309 2.78 5.15 -13.15
N ASP A 310 3.77 5.97 -13.52
CA ASP A 310 4.67 6.65 -12.58
C ASP A 310 4.10 7.93 -11.92
N SER A 311 2.78 8.12 -12.05
CA SER A 311 2.03 9.20 -11.41
C SER A 311 1.55 8.77 -10.00
N SER A 312 0.26 8.51 -9.84
CA SER A 312 -0.37 7.99 -8.62
C SER A 312 -1.55 7.10 -9.00
N PHE A 313 -2.04 6.27 -8.07
CA PHE A 313 -3.22 5.47 -8.34
C PHE A 313 -4.44 6.30 -8.75
N TYR A 314 -4.61 7.51 -8.20
CA TYR A 314 -5.74 8.38 -8.54
C TYR A 314 -5.68 8.83 -10.00
N VAL A 315 -4.50 9.23 -10.46
CA VAL A 315 -4.28 9.64 -11.85
C VAL A 315 -4.43 8.43 -12.77
N TYR A 316 -3.86 7.28 -12.41
CA TYR A 316 -4.06 6.01 -13.12
C TYR A 316 -5.54 5.64 -13.22
N LEU A 317 -6.30 5.73 -12.13
CA LEU A 317 -7.71 5.35 -12.08
C LEU A 317 -8.57 6.27 -12.96
N LEU A 318 -8.35 7.58 -12.89
CA LEU A 318 -9.02 8.55 -13.75
C LEU A 318 -8.65 8.31 -15.22
N PHE A 319 -7.37 8.09 -15.52
CA PHE A 319 -6.89 7.78 -16.86
C PHE A 319 -7.58 6.52 -17.42
N ALA A 320 -7.60 5.45 -16.62
CA ALA A 320 -8.05 4.12 -17.03
C ALA A 320 -9.56 4.00 -17.14
N THR A 321 -10.29 4.59 -16.20
CA THR A 321 -11.71 4.31 -15.98
C THR A 321 -12.61 5.53 -16.13
N GLY A 322 -12.00 6.68 -16.43
CA GLY A 322 -12.71 7.95 -16.55
C GLY A 322 -13.31 8.42 -15.24
N VAL A 323 -14.14 9.46 -15.33
CA VAL A 323 -14.84 10.03 -14.18
C VAL A 323 -15.83 9.04 -13.58
N ALA A 324 -16.49 8.21 -14.41
CA ALA A 324 -17.48 7.25 -13.93
C ALA A 324 -16.84 6.18 -13.05
N GLY A 325 -15.76 5.55 -13.51
CA GLY A 325 -15.06 4.52 -12.75
C GLY A 325 -14.34 5.08 -11.52
N ALA A 326 -13.72 6.26 -11.63
CA ALA A 326 -13.11 6.94 -10.49
C ALA A 326 -14.15 7.24 -9.39
N THR A 327 -15.32 7.76 -9.77
CA THR A 327 -16.42 8.05 -8.84
C THR A 327 -16.98 6.77 -8.22
N ALA A 328 -17.16 5.71 -9.00
CA ALA A 328 -17.63 4.42 -8.51
C ALA A 328 -16.66 3.82 -7.49
N PHE A 329 -15.34 3.87 -7.76
CA PHE A 329 -14.31 3.38 -6.86
C PHE A 329 -14.26 4.18 -5.55
N VAL A 330 -14.21 5.52 -5.62
CA VAL A 330 -14.21 6.40 -4.43
C VAL A 330 -15.49 6.25 -3.63
N GLY A 331 -16.64 6.17 -4.31
CA GLY A 331 -17.95 5.90 -3.71
C GLY A 331 -17.99 4.56 -2.99
N ALA A 332 -17.46 3.49 -3.60
CA ALA A 332 -17.36 2.17 -2.99
C ALA A 332 -16.47 2.18 -1.74
N LEU A 333 -15.30 2.83 -1.80
CA LEU A 333 -14.44 3.03 -0.63
C LEU A 333 -15.17 3.77 0.48
N PHE A 334 -15.82 4.90 0.16
CA PHE A 334 -16.57 5.66 1.16
C PHE A 334 -17.67 4.81 1.78
N MET A 335 -18.46 4.08 0.97
CA MET A 335 -19.53 3.20 1.47
C MET A 335 -19.01 2.07 2.36
N LEU A 336 -17.85 1.52 2.06
CA LEU A 336 -17.21 0.46 2.84
C LEU A 336 -16.75 0.95 4.22
N PHE A 337 -16.26 2.19 4.30
CA PHE A 337 -15.69 2.80 5.50
C PHE A 337 -16.60 3.85 6.18
N ARG A 338 -17.81 4.12 5.69
CA ARG A 338 -18.70 5.19 6.22
C ARG A 338 -19.23 4.96 7.63
N ARG A 339 -19.09 3.78 8.23
CA ARG A 339 -19.57 3.51 9.60
C ARG A 339 -18.63 4.13 10.63
N ARG A 340 -19.17 4.67 11.74
CA ARG A 340 -18.46 5.51 12.73
C ARG A 340 -17.12 4.92 13.19
N GLY A 341 -17.03 3.61 13.42
CA GLY A 341 -15.77 2.94 13.80
C GLY A 341 -14.76 2.74 12.65
N ARG A 342 -15.24 2.63 11.40
CA ARG A 342 -14.43 2.37 10.21
C ARG A 342 -13.89 3.64 9.55
N ARG A 343 -14.56 4.78 9.74
CA ARG A 343 -14.15 6.08 9.15
C ARG A 343 -12.72 6.46 9.52
N SER A 344 -12.28 6.10 10.72
CA SER A 344 -10.91 6.38 11.20
C SER A 344 -9.80 5.71 10.36
N LEU A 345 -10.14 4.73 9.52
CA LEU A 345 -9.19 4.05 8.64
C LEU A 345 -8.97 4.81 7.33
N LEU A 346 -9.96 5.57 6.87
CA LEU A 346 -9.91 6.26 5.57
C LEU A 346 -8.77 7.28 5.48
N PRO A 347 -8.49 8.12 6.51
CA PRO A 347 -7.33 9.01 6.49
C PRO A 347 -5.98 8.32 6.36
N TYR A 348 -5.86 7.03 6.70
CA TYR A 348 -4.63 6.25 6.51
C TYR A 348 -4.59 5.58 5.13
N LEU A 349 -5.73 5.19 4.57
CA LEU A 349 -5.81 4.56 3.25
C LEU A 349 -5.56 5.57 2.12
N LEU A 350 -6.16 6.77 2.19
CA LEU A 350 -6.11 7.74 1.10
C LEU A 350 -4.68 8.19 0.74
N PRO A 351 -3.77 8.47 1.69
CA PRO A 351 -2.38 8.77 1.37
C PRO A 351 -1.64 7.60 0.73
N LEU A 352 -1.95 6.35 1.12
CA LEU A 352 -1.31 5.16 0.51
C LEU A 352 -1.67 5.02 -0.98
N LEU A 353 -2.86 5.44 -1.39
CA LEU A 353 -3.26 5.44 -2.80
C LEU A 353 -2.51 6.52 -3.63
N LEU A 354 -1.71 7.40 -3.02
CA LEU A 354 -0.82 8.28 -3.79
C LEU A 354 0.40 7.55 -4.34
N PHE A 355 0.69 6.33 -3.88
CA PHE A 355 1.68 5.50 -4.53
C PHE A 355 1.25 5.19 -5.97
N LYS A 356 2.22 4.84 -6.81
CA LYS A 356 2.01 4.43 -8.20
C LYS A 356 1.40 3.03 -8.36
N PHE A 357 0.37 2.73 -7.57
CA PHE A 357 -0.41 1.51 -7.76
C PHE A 357 -1.13 1.56 -9.11
N HIS A 358 -1.40 0.37 -9.65
CA HIS A 358 -2.33 0.18 -10.75
C HIS A 358 -3.09 -1.15 -10.57
N ALA A 359 -4.10 -1.41 -11.39
CA ALA A 359 -5.00 -2.55 -11.21
C ALA A 359 -4.29 -3.92 -11.30
N LEU A 360 -3.13 -3.99 -11.97
CA LEU A 360 -2.34 -5.21 -12.13
C LEU A 360 -1.28 -5.41 -11.03
N TYR A 361 -1.23 -4.53 -10.03
CA TYR A 361 -0.36 -4.71 -8.87
C TYR A 361 -1.10 -5.40 -7.72
N GLY A 362 -0.68 -6.63 -7.41
CA GLY A 362 -1.22 -7.40 -6.28
C GLY A 362 -1.18 -6.64 -4.96
N MET A 363 -0.16 -5.80 -4.72
CA MET A 363 -0.06 -5.02 -3.48
C MET A 363 -1.13 -3.95 -3.29
N LEU A 364 -1.73 -3.41 -4.35
CA LEU A 364 -2.90 -2.54 -4.24
C LEU A 364 -4.06 -3.30 -3.57
N TRP A 365 -4.38 -4.45 -4.13
CA TRP A 365 -5.52 -5.25 -3.69
C TRP A 365 -5.28 -5.92 -2.34
N LEU A 366 -4.05 -6.37 -2.08
CA LEU A 366 -3.67 -6.84 -0.75
C LEU A 366 -3.81 -5.72 0.28
N THR A 367 -3.41 -4.49 -0.04
CA THR A 367 -3.61 -3.33 0.85
C THR A 367 -5.08 -3.10 1.16
N LEU A 368 -5.95 -3.06 0.13
CA LEU A 368 -7.39 -2.92 0.32
C LEU A 368 -7.97 -4.05 1.18
N LEU A 369 -7.57 -5.29 0.93
CA LEU A 369 -7.97 -6.45 1.72
C LEU A 369 -7.56 -6.29 3.19
N MET A 370 -6.31 -5.89 3.47
CA MET A 370 -5.83 -5.69 4.83
C MET A 370 -6.70 -4.64 5.55
N PHE A 371 -7.01 -3.51 4.92
CA PHE A 371 -7.88 -2.49 5.48
C PHE A 371 -9.31 -3.01 5.75
N VAL A 372 -9.88 -3.79 4.84
CA VAL A 372 -11.19 -4.44 5.02
C VAL A 372 -11.19 -5.38 6.23
N VAL A 373 -10.13 -6.19 6.39
CA VAL A 373 -10.00 -7.12 7.52
C VAL A 373 -9.88 -6.34 8.84
N VAL A 374 -9.06 -5.28 8.89
CA VAL A 374 -8.96 -4.41 10.08
C VAL A 374 -10.31 -3.76 10.40
N ALA A 375 -11.03 -3.27 9.40
CA ALA A 375 -12.35 -2.65 9.58
C ALA A 375 -13.38 -3.63 10.15
N GLY A 376 -13.38 -4.87 9.67
CA GLY A 376 -14.23 -5.94 10.18
C GLY A 376 -13.90 -6.35 11.61
N HIS A 377 -12.66 -6.19 12.06
CA HIS A 377 -12.25 -6.41 13.45
C HIS A 377 -12.61 -5.22 14.35
N ALA A 378 -12.40 -3.99 13.89
CA ALA A 378 -12.69 -2.76 14.63
C ALA A 378 -14.17 -2.64 15.03
N GLU A 379 -15.11 -3.15 14.22
CA GLU A 379 -16.53 -3.20 14.58
C GLU A 379 -16.87 -4.15 15.73
N ARG A 380 -16.04 -5.18 15.98
CA ARG A 380 -16.32 -6.20 17.01
C ARG A 380 -15.80 -5.81 18.38
N LEU A 381 -14.97 -4.78 18.47
CA LEU A 381 -14.46 -4.27 19.74
C LEU A 381 -15.41 -3.19 20.25
N PRO A 382 -16.01 -3.32 21.45
CA PRO A 382 -16.74 -2.22 22.04
C PRO A 382 -15.82 -1.01 22.15
N GLU A 383 -16.31 0.16 21.76
CA GLU A 383 -15.62 1.42 22.04
C GLU A 383 -15.35 1.46 23.54
N ARG A 384 -14.08 1.34 23.94
CA ARG A 384 -13.69 1.68 25.31
C ARG A 384 -14.12 3.11 25.50
N ARG A 385 -15.23 3.32 26.22
CA ARG A 385 -15.51 4.58 26.89
C ARG A 385 -14.27 4.84 27.74
N GLU A 386 -13.54 5.90 27.44
CA GLU A 386 -12.63 6.44 28.44
C GLU A 386 -13.46 6.65 29.71
N PRO A 387 -13.02 6.16 30.87
CA PRO A 387 -13.67 6.54 32.11
C PRO A 387 -13.63 8.08 32.16
N PRO A 388 -14.75 8.75 32.50
CA PRO A 388 -14.73 10.19 32.67
C PRO A 388 -13.57 10.51 33.60
N GLY A 389 -12.70 11.42 33.15
CA GLY A 389 -11.51 11.83 33.87
C GLY A 389 -11.84 11.97 35.35
N THR A 390 -11.05 11.28 36.17
CA THR A 390 -10.97 11.49 37.61
C THR A 390 -11.08 12.97 37.88
N GLY A 391 -12.18 13.34 38.55
CA GLY A 391 -12.48 14.71 38.88
C GLY A 391 -11.30 15.34 39.59
N THR A 392 -10.73 16.38 38.99
CA THR A 392 -10.13 17.44 39.78
C THR A 392 -11.26 18.09 40.55
N GLY A 393 -11.39 17.69 41.82
CA GLY A 393 -12.31 18.31 42.76
C GLY A 393 -12.11 19.82 42.73
N ARG A 394 -13.19 20.55 42.43
CA ARG A 394 -13.30 21.92 42.89
C ARG A 394 -13.28 21.86 44.41
N LEU A 395 -12.13 22.19 44.98
CA LEU A 395 -12.03 22.63 46.36
C LEU A 395 -12.97 23.83 46.51
N SER A 396 -14.11 23.60 47.16
CA SER A 396 -14.91 24.66 47.77
C SER A 396 -14.13 25.19 48.96
N ALA A 397 -13.39 26.27 48.77
CA ALA A 397 -12.94 27.12 49.84
C ALA A 397 -13.89 28.32 49.89
N THR A 398 -14.75 28.36 50.91
CA THR A 398 -15.04 29.52 51.78
C THR A 398 -16.35 29.27 52.51
N GLY A 399 -16.24 28.72 53.73
CA GLY A 399 -17.18 28.99 54.81
C GLY A 399 -16.35 29.42 56.01
N ALA A 400 -16.42 30.71 56.38
CA ALA A 400 -16.15 31.21 57.72
C ALA A 400 -16.38 32.73 57.79
N SER A 401 -17.58 33.13 58.23
CA SER A 401 -17.77 34.10 59.32
C SER A 401 -19.27 34.32 59.57
N GLY A 402 -19.79 33.85 60.70
CA GLY A 402 -21.08 34.29 61.29
C GLY A 402 -20.96 35.69 61.91
N PRO A 403 -21.92 36.19 62.73
CA PRO A 403 -23.11 35.56 63.32
C PRO A 403 -24.44 35.81 62.58
#